data_AF-A0A7Y3LXI9-F1
#
_entry.id   AF-A0A7Y3LXI9-F1
#
_cell.length_a   1.000
_cell.length_b   1.000
_cell.length_c   1.000
_cell.angle_alpha   90.00
_cell.angle_beta   90.00
_cell.angle_gamma   90.00
#
_symmetry.space_group_name_H-M   'P 1'
#
loop_
_entity.id
_entity.type
_entity.pdbx_description
1 polymer ?
#
loop_
_entity_poly.entity_id
_entity_poly.type
_entity_poly.pdbx_seq_one_letter_code
_entity_poly.pdbx_strand_id
1 'polypeptide(L)'
;MGEPGGAEILSNDEYKARYGEGREPSPLSLDRVNELFYEFLTAVARPKRTDADGSRDLAKRLRDHLGSAPTDRPVVKAAYASFDLPNVHLALERWFAAAGRTHELIGMRGAQHHGELTLGDIIEAADRYDRFVIGAVDYAHLPVSPDEELACVSCGFYLGAEGDERFAVLLRGPQDEYGRNKVELEVLASEKEFGDRFLAEIDSLLREHNVFRGQVLSFEGSEFGHGLGPFRFHRRPDLTRTDIVLPAGLLERVERQVVGVARRREQLRAAGQHLRRGLLLYGPPGTGKTHTIRYLLSHLPQFTVVVLSGESIGAIGPACALARMLQPALVVLEDCDLIAESRDYGGGEQPLLFQVLNEMDGLGDDADVTFLLTTNRADLLEPALVQRPGRVDLAVEIPLPDAAGRRALLALYGGGLDLGKEIAEEVVVRTEGTTASFTKELVRRSVLIAAERESARTEPRDVREALDELLSDGDRLTRRLLGVRGAEDIEDEDWMGGDEGDDGGDDEGGRVRVVRDLRPGPGLHPRYPGMPPGRYDPPLR
;
A
#
# COMPACT_ATOMS: atom_id res chain seq x y z
N MET A 1 38.31 26.86 47.73
CA MET A 1 37.81 25.52 47.34
C MET A 1 38.00 24.62 48.54
N GLY A 2 36.92 24.32 49.25
CA GLY A 2 36.85 23.23 50.24
C GLY A 2 35.74 22.32 49.76
N GLU A 3 36.07 21.05 49.51
CA GLU A 3 35.13 20.05 48.98
C GLU A 3 33.97 19.81 49.97
N PRO A 4 32.73 19.62 49.48
CA PRO A 4 31.59 19.33 50.33
C PRO A 4 31.70 17.90 50.86
N GLY A 5 31.57 17.74 52.18
CA GLY A 5 31.72 16.46 52.87
C GLY A 5 30.81 15.37 52.30
N GLY A 6 31.43 14.34 51.72
CA GLY A 6 30.75 13.13 51.30
C GLY A 6 30.25 12.34 52.50
N ALA A 7 29.01 11.84 52.41
CA ALA A 7 28.49 10.88 53.38
C ALA A 7 29.20 9.54 53.17
N GLU A 8 29.95 9.09 54.18
CA GLU A 8 30.63 7.79 54.19
C GLU A 8 29.62 6.71 54.64
N ILE A 9 29.37 5.72 53.77
CA ILE A 9 28.54 4.55 54.13
C ILE A 9 29.46 3.53 54.81
N LEU A 10 29.36 3.43 56.14
CA LEU A 10 30.11 2.46 56.93
C LEU A 10 29.32 1.16 57.07
N SER A 11 30.00 0.01 57.03
CA SER A 11 29.40 -1.25 57.46
C SER A 11 29.15 -1.24 58.97
N ASN A 12 28.26 -2.12 59.44
CA ASN A 12 27.86 -2.15 60.85
C ASN A 12 29.05 -2.50 61.77
N ASP A 13 30.01 -3.27 61.28
CA ASP A 13 31.22 -3.66 62.02
C ASP A 13 32.23 -2.50 62.09
N GLU A 14 32.38 -1.72 61.01
CA GLU A 14 33.23 -0.52 60.99
C GLU A 14 32.69 0.61 61.88
N TYR A 15 31.36 0.79 61.92
CA TYR A 15 30.72 1.76 62.81
C TYR A 15 30.97 1.40 64.28
N LYS A 16 30.80 0.12 64.66
CA LYS A 16 31.05 -0.37 66.01
C LYS A 16 32.52 -0.23 66.42
N ALA A 17 33.45 -0.54 65.52
CA ALA A 17 34.89 -0.39 65.76
C ALA A 17 35.28 1.08 66.00
N ARG A 18 34.64 2.03 65.31
CA ARG A 18 34.97 3.45 65.36
C ARG A 18 34.28 4.22 66.49
N TYR A 19 33.10 3.79 66.94
CA TYR A 19 32.28 4.55 67.90
C TYR A 19 31.82 3.77 69.14
N GLY A 20 32.16 2.48 69.27
CA GLY A 20 31.88 1.62 70.42
C GLY A 20 30.48 0.98 70.40
N GLU A 21 30.36 -0.23 70.97
CA GLU A 21 29.17 -1.10 70.91
C GLU A 21 27.89 -0.54 71.57
N GLY A 22 27.96 0.56 72.32
CA GLY A 22 26.86 1.10 73.12
C GLY A 22 26.20 2.39 72.60
N ARG A 23 26.58 2.89 71.42
CA ARG A 23 26.00 4.10 70.84
C ARG A 23 24.91 3.74 69.84
N GLU A 24 23.65 3.72 70.29
CA GLU A 24 22.52 3.73 69.36
C GLU A 24 22.65 4.95 68.44
N PRO A 25 22.59 4.79 67.11
CA PRO A 25 22.56 5.93 66.20
C PRO A 25 21.36 6.78 66.60
N SER A 26 21.60 8.06 66.95
CA SER A 26 20.51 8.99 67.25
C SER A 26 19.54 8.90 66.07
N PRO A 27 18.30 8.42 66.26
CA PRO A 27 17.35 8.42 65.16
C PRO A 27 17.23 9.88 64.73
N LEU A 28 17.42 10.13 63.43
CA LEU A 28 17.07 11.43 62.86
C LEU A 28 15.69 11.78 63.41
N SER A 29 15.53 12.98 63.98
CA SER A 29 14.23 13.35 64.54
C SER A 29 13.16 13.18 63.48
N LEU A 30 11.95 12.78 63.88
CA LEU A 30 10.82 12.63 62.94
C LEU A 30 10.63 13.90 62.09
N ASP A 31 10.91 15.07 62.67
CA ASP A 31 10.92 16.35 61.97
C ASP A 31 12.01 16.42 60.89
N ARG A 32 13.23 15.94 61.17
CA ARG A 32 14.31 15.92 60.19
C ARG A 32 14.08 14.88 59.09
N VAL A 33 13.48 13.74 59.42
CA VAL A 33 13.05 12.75 58.43
C VAL A 33 11.94 13.32 57.55
N ASN A 34 10.96 14.02 58.13
CA ASN A 34 9.92 14.70 57.37
C ASN A 34 10.51 15.79 56.47
N GLU A 35 11.42 16.63 56.96
CA GLU A 35 12.10 17.64 56.14
C GLU A 35 12.87 17.01 54.97
N LEU A 36 13.66 15.97 55.23
CA LEU A 36 14.42 15.27 54.19
C LEU A 36 13.51 14.54 53.21
N PHE A 37 12.39 13.99 53.67
CA PHE A 37 11.40 13.35 52.82
C PHE A 37 10.63 14.36 51.97
N TYR A 38 10.29 15.52 52.52
CA TYR A 38 9.73 16.64 51.76
C TYR A 38 10.74 17.21 50.76
N GLU A 39 12.01 17.38 51.13
CA GLU A 39 13.09 17.77 50.21
C GLU A 39 13.27 16.74 49.12
N PHE A 40 13.26 15.45 49.45
CA PHE A 40 13.37 14.36 48.49
C PHE A 40 12.17 14.32 47.55
N LEU A 41 10.94 14.36 48.07
CA LEU A 41 9.73 14.43 47.24
C LEU A 41 9.71 15.68 46.37
N THR A 42 10.19 16.82 46.88
CA THR A 42 10.28 18.06 46.09
C THR A 42 11.38 17.95 45.04
N ALA A 43 12.51 17.31 45.33
CA ALA A 43 13.61 17.10 44.38
C ALA A 43 13.26 16.05 43.31
N VAL A 44 12.47 15.03 43.66
CA VAL A 44 11.95 14.02 42.72
C VAL A 44 10.81 14.58 41.88
N ALA A 45 9.94 15.41 42.46
CA ALA A 45 8.85 16.07 41.75
C ALA A 45 9.32 17.28 40.91
N ARG A 46 10.43 17.91 41.30
CA ARG A 46 11.08 19.05 40.62
C ARG A 46 12.60 18.85 40.60
N PRO A 47 13.13 17.97 39.74
CA PRO A 47 14.57 17.83 39.60
C PRO A 47 15.16 19.20 39.21
N LYS A 48 15.89 19.83 40.14
CA LYS A 48 16.62 21.08 39.86
C LYS A 48 17.61 20.79 38.73
N ARG A 49 17.43 21.42 37.57
CA ARG A 49 18.40 21.38 36.47
C ARG A 49 19.76 21.88 36.97
N THR A 50 20.81 21.10 36.68
CA THR A 50 22.21 21.52 36.75
C THR A 50 22.60 22.43 35.57
N ASP A 51 21.77 22.49 34.52
CA ASP A 51 21.96 23.38 33.37
C ASP A 51 21.15 24.67 33.54
N ALA A 52 21.81 25.74 33.99
CA ALA A 52 21.28 27.09 34.19
C ALA A 52 20.87 27.85 32.90
N ASP A 53 20.80 27.15 31.76
CA ASP A 53 20.46 27.77 30.48
C ASP A 53 18.96 27.63 30.18
N GLY A 54 18.20 28.65 30.58
CA GLY A 54 16.78 28.80 30.27
C GLY A 54 16.47 29.03 28.78
N SER A 55 17.45 28.85 27.89
CA SER A 55 17.28 28.79 26.43
C SER A 55 16.64 27.49 25.94
N ARG A 56 16.73 26.40 26.73
CA ARG A 56 16.22 25.07 26.35
C ARG A 56 14.81 24.76 26.86
N ASP A 57 14.16 25.69 27.56
CA ASP A 57 12.79 25.51 28.06
C ASP A 57 11.78 25.71 26.92
N LEU A 58 11.01 24.65 26.61
CA LEU A 58 10.03 24.67 25.54
C LEU A 58 8.85 25.61 25.83
N ALA A 59 8.33 25.61 27.05
CA ALA A 59 7.20 26.45 27.44
C ALA A 59 7.56 27.93 27.38
N LYS A 60 8.75 28.27 27.87
CA LYS A 60 9.29 29.63 27.78
C LYS A 60 9.51 30.05 26.32
N ARG A 61 10.11 29.20 25.48
CA ARG A 61 10.36 29.51 24.07
C ARG A 61 9.06 29.73 23.28
N LEU A 62 8.03 28.92 23.54
CA LEU A 62 6.70 29.10 22.96
C LEU A 62 6.08 30.42 23.43
N ARG A 63 6.16 30.73 24.73
CA ARG A 63 5.68 32.00 25.29
C ARG A 63 6.36 33.20 24.67
N ASP A 64 7.69 33.16 24.52
CA ASP A 64 8.48 34.22 23.91
C ASP A 64 8.11 34.45 22.44
N HIS A 65 7.80 33.38 21.69
CA HIS A 65 7.35 33.45 20.29
C HIS A 65 5.93 34.00 20.15
N LEU A 66 5.02 33.44 20.92
CA LEU A 66 3.60 33.73 20.83
C LEU A 66 3.27 35.11 21.41
N GLY A 67 4.01 35.56 22.43
CA GLY A 67 3.76 36.80 23.16
C GLY A 67 2.67 36.66 24.24
N SER A 68 2.16 35.45 24.48
CA SER A 68 1.21 35.13 25.56
C SER A 68 1.46 33.72 26.11
N ALA A 69 0.80 33.34 27.21
CA ALA A 69 0.90 31.98 27.71
C ALA A 69 0.33 30.99 26.67
N PRO A 70 1.05 29.90 26.34
CA PRO A 70 0.56 28.90 25.39
C PRO A 70 -0.75 28.23 25.83
N THR A 71 -0.99 28.11 27.14
CA THR A 71 -2.22 27.54 27.73
C THR A 71 -3.48 28.36 27.47
N ASP A 72 -3.33 29.65 27.15
CA ASP A 72 -4.45 30.57 26.96
C ASP A 72 -4.94 30.60 25.51
N ARG A 73 -4.31 29.80 24.63
CA ARG A 73 -4.56 29.81 23.19
C ARG A 73 -5.30 28.56 22.73
N PRO A 74 -6.19 28.68 21.73
CA PRO A 74 -6.86 27.54 21.14
C PRO A 74 -5.87 26.64 20.38
N VAL A 75 -6.10 25.32 20.47
CA VAL A 75 -5.43 24.30 19.66
C VAL A 75 -6.43 23.70 18.69
N VAL A 76 -6.12 23.73 17.40
CA VAL A 76 -6.87 23.04 16.34
C VAL A 76 -6.03 21.87 15.83
N LYS A 77 -6.66 20.73 15.59
CA LYS A 77 -5.95 19.49 15.20
C LYS A 77 -6.48 18.88 13.91
N ALA A 78 -5.58 18.33 13.11
CA ALA A 78 -5.87 17.48 11.96
C ALA A 78 -5.09 16.16 12.05
N ALA A 79 -5.63 15.12 11.41
CA ALA A 79 -5.00 13.82 11.32
C ALA A 79 -5.05 13.31 9.87
N TYR A 80 -3.95 12.74 9.42
CA TYR A 80 -3.77 12.20 8.07
C TYR A 80 -3.31 10.74 8.14
N ALA A 81 -3.44 10.02 7.03
CA ALA A 81 -2.94 8.66 6.95
C ALA A 81 -1.42 8.62 7.20
N SER A 82 -0.90 7.51 7.72
CA SER A 82 0.54 7.35 8.01
C SER A 82 1.41 7.60 6.77
N PHE A 83 0.94 7.18 5.61
CA PHE A 83 1.59 7.37 4.31
C PHE A 83 1.48 8.80 3.75
N ASP A 84 0.83 9.75 4.44
CA ASP A 84 0.78 11.14 3.98
C ASP A 84 1.91 12.01 4.58
N LEU A 85 2.83 11.45 5.38
CA LEU A 85 3.89 12.26 6.01
C LEU A 85 4.67 13.13 5.01
N PRO A 86 5.12 12.63 3.84
CA PRO A 86 5.80 13.47 2.86
C PRO A 86 4.90 14.54 2.26
N ASN A 87 3.61 14.23 2.04
CA ASN A 87 2.64 15.18 1.53
C ASN A 87 2.39 16.32 2.53
N VAL A 88 2.23 15.99 3.81
CA VAL A 88 2.06 16.96 4.90
C VAL A 88 3.31 17.82 5.06
N HIS A 89 4.50 17.19 5.07
CA HIS A 89 5.77 17.91 5.15
C HIS A 89 5.95 18.89 3.98
N LEU A 90 5.75 18.44 2.75
CA LEU A 90 5.84 19.31 1.56
C LEU A 90 4.75 20.39 1.53
N ALA A 91 3.56 20.13 2.07
CA ALA A 91 2.52 21.14 2.21
C ALA A 91 2.95 22.25 3.17
N LEU A 92 3.55 21.91 4.32
CA LEU A 92 4.10 22.89 5.26
C LEU A 92 5.22 23.72 4.63
N GLU A 93 6.17 23.07 3.95
CA GLU A 93 7.26 23.76 3.24
C GLU A 93 6.72 24.78 2.22
N ARG A 94 5.75 24.37 1.40
CA ARG A 94 5.10 25.26 0.42
C ARG A 94 4.32 26.38 1.09
N TRP A 95 3.62 26.08 2.18
CA TRP A 95 2.83 27.07 2.91
C TRP A 95 3.74 28.17 3.46
N PHE A 96 4.87 27.80 4.06
CA PHE A 96 5.84 28.74 4.62
C PHE A 96 6.71 29.43 3.56
N ALA A 97 6.85 28.88 2.36
CA ALA A 97 7.57 29.51 1.26
C ALA A 97 6.81 30.71 0.64
N ALA A 98 5.51 30.86 0.92
CA ALA A 98 4.72 31.98 0.42
C ALA A 98 5.13 33.33 1.08
N ALA A 99 5.02 34.41 0.31
CA ALA A 99 5.48 35.73 0.74
C ALA A 99 4.76 36.23 2.00
N GLY A 100 5.52 36.83 2.92
CA GLY A 100 4.98 37.37 4.19
C GLY A 100 4.86 36.33 5.31
N ARG A 101 5.34 35.10 5.08
CA ARG A 101 5.38 34.03 6.07
C ARG A 101 6.83 33.69 6.42
N THR A 102 7.06 33.36 7.68
CA THR A 102 8.36 32.89 8.17
C THR A 102 8.16 31.79 9.20
N HIS A 103 9.14 30.92 9.35
CA HIS A 103 9.15 29.93 10.43
C HIS A 103 10.55 29.66 10.96
N GLU A 104 10.59 29.17 12.19
CA GLU A 104 11.73 28.49 12.79
C GLU A 104 11.29 27.08 13.18
N LEU A 105 12.11 26.07 12.88
CA LEU A 105 11.83 24.69 13.21
C LEU A 105 12.67 24.25 14.41
N ILE A 106 12.02 23.77 15.47
CA ILE A 106 12.67 23.27 16.67
C ILE A 106 12.19 21.84 16.99
N GLY A 107 13.09 21.02 17.52
CA GLY A 107 12.75 19.69 18.01
C GLY A 107 12.44 19.68 19.50
N MET A 108 12.05 18.52 20.01
CA MET A 108 11.71 18.32 21.42
C MET A 108 12.35 17.04 21.96
N ARG A 109 13.00 17.12 23.13
CA ARG A 109 13.51 15.96 23.88
C ARG A 109 12.67 15.72 25.13
N GLY A 110 12.55 14.44 25.52
CA GLY A 110 11.72 13.98 26.64
C GLY A 110 10.45 13.22 26.22
N ALA A 111 10.14 13.17 24.91
CA ALA A 111 8.96 12.53 24.36
C ALA A 111 9.10 11.02 24.05
N GLN A 112 10.28 10.44 24.26
CA GLN A 112 10.62 9.07 23.84
C GLN A 112 9.78 7.95 24.51
N HIS A 113 8.88 8.27 25.45
CA HIS A 113 8.03 7.29 26.14
C HIS A 113 6.54 7.66 26.24
N HIS A 114 6.06 8.66 25.50
CA HIS A 114 4.71 9.20 25.71
C HIS A 114 3.92 9.39 24.40
N GLY A 115 3.52 8.27 23.79
CA GLY A 115 2.86 8.21 22.48
C GLY A 115 1.49 8.90 22.38
N GLU A 116 0.86 9.28 23.49
CA GLU A 116 -0.52 9.81 23.50
C GLU A 116 -0.66 11.27 23.94
N LEU A 117 0.42 11.96 24.33
CA LEU A 117 0.31 13.33 24.83
C LEU A 117 -0.10 14.28 23.71
N THR A 118 -1.20 15.00 23.89
CA THR A 118 -1.61 16.09 22.99
C THR A 118 -0.66 17.29 23.13
N LEU A 119 -0.72 18.26 22.21
CA LEU A 119 0.03 19.51 22.37
C LEU A 119 -0.31 20.22 23.69
N GLY A 120 -1.57 20.16 24.13
CA GLY A 120 -1.99 20.69 25.42
C GLY A 120 -1.28 20.01 26.60
N ASP A 121 -1.19 18.69 26.59
CA ASP A 121 -0.50 17.92 27.64
C ASP A 121 1.01 18.20 27.66
N ILE A 122 1.61 18.35 26.47
CA ILE A 122 3.03 18.71 26.32
C ILE A 122 3.28 20.10 26.91
N ILE A 123 2.42 21.08 26.61
CA ILE A 123 2.52 22.44 27.14
C ILE A 123 2.34 22.45 28.65
N GLU A 124 1.32 21.77 29.18
CA GLU A 124 1.08 21.70 30.63
C GLU A 124 2.27 21.03 31.34
N ALA A 125 2.79 19.95 30.79
CA ALA A 125 3.92 19.24 31.38
C ALA A 125 5.25 20.00 31.27
N ALA A 126 5.44 20.78 30.21
CA ALA A 126 6.57 21.68 30.08
C ALA A 126 6.51 22.81 31.13
N ASP A 127 5.34 23.42 31.32
CA ASP A 127 5.16 24.55 32.24
C ASP A 127 5.16 24.12 33.72
N ARG A 128 4.54 22.98 34.06
CA ARG A 128 4.39 22.53 35.46
C ARG A 128 5.52 21.64 35.96
N TYR A 129 6.12 20.84 35.07
CA TYR A 129 7.04 19.76 35.46
C TYR A 129 8.42 19.86 34.80
N ASP A 130 8.69 20.88 33.98
CA ASP A 130 9.97 21.07 33.24
C ASP A 130 10.41 19.79 32.49
N ARG A 131 9.43 19.02 32.01
CA ARG A 131 9.63 17.67 31.43
C ARG A 131 9.99 17.68 29.95
N PHE A 132 9.81 18.79 29.26
CA PHE A 132 10.07 18.93 27.83
C PHE A 132 11.06 20.06 27.57
N VAL A 133 12.14 19.73 26.86
CA VAL A 133 13.19 20.69 26.51
C VAL A 133 13.37 20.73 24.99
N ILE A 134 13.87 21.86 24.50
CA ILE A 134 14.21 22.04 23.10
C ILE A 134 15.33 21.09 22.72
N GLY A 135 15.15 20.39 21.60
CA GLY A 135 16.05 19.38 21.08
C GLY A 135 16.32 19.53 19.59
N ALA A 136 17.03 18.53 19.05
CA ALA A 136 17.16 18.36 17.60
C ALA A 136 15.83 17.90 17.01
N VAL A 137 15.57 18.31 15.77
CA VAL A 137 14.40 17.89 14.99
C VAL A 137 14.62 16.46 14.51
N ASP A 138 13.58 15.63 14.62
CA ASP A 138 13.63 14.27 14.10
C ASP A 138 13.14 14.23 12.65
N TYR A 139 13.84 13.45 11.82
CA TYR A 139 13.53 13.26 10.41
C TYR A 139 13.34 11.78 10.08
N ALA A 140 12.45 11.49 9.15
CA ALA A 140 12.27 10.18 8.52
C ALA A 140 12.55 10.29 7.02
N HIS A 141 13.38 9.38 6.49
CA HIS A 141 13.61 9.28 5.05
C HIS A 141 12.52 8.41 4.44
N LEU A 142 11.76 8.98 3.51
CA LEU A 142 10.62 8.31 2.88
C LEU A 142 10.69 8.43 1.35
N PRO A 143 10.40 7.36 0.60
CA PRO A 143 10.48 7.38 -0.86
C PRO A 143 9.38 8.27 -1.45
N VAL A 144 9.72 9.26 -2.27
CA VAL A 144 8.72 10.12 -2.95
C VAL A 144 8.55 9.77 -4.43
N SER A 145 9.46 8.95 -4.95
CA SER A 145 9.40 8.35 -6.28
C SER A 145 10.21 7.03 -6.26
N PRO A 146 10.27 6.27 -7.38
CA PRO A 146 11.10 5.07 -7.46
C PRO A 146 12.60 5.32 -7.22
N ASP A 147 13.07 6.55 -7.42
CA ASP A 147 14.48 6.91 -7.48
C ASP A 147 14.87 8.01 -6.49
N GLU A 148 13.92 8.51 -5.68
CA GLU A 148 14.10 9.65 -4.80
C GLU A 148 13.49 9.40 -3.42
N GLU A 149 14.23 9.78 -2.39
CA GLU A 149 13.76 9.84 -1.00
C GLU A 149 13.80 11.27 -0.49
N LEU A 150 12.83 11.58 0.37
CA LEU A 150 12.71 12.87 1.02
C LEU A 150 12.91 12.72 2.54
N ALA A 151 13.81 13.54 3.10
CA ALA A 151 13.94 13.69 4.54
C ALA A 151 12.78 14.54 5.07
N CYS A 152 11.76 13.87 5.59
CA CYS A 152 10.55 14.51 6.12
C CYS A 152 10.71 14.74 7.62
N VAL A 153 10.28 15.90 8.12
CA VAL A 153 10.18 16.12 9.56
C VAL A 153 9.20 15.12 10.16
N SER A 154 9.68 14.24 11.04
CA SER A 154 8.85 13.23 11.72
C SER A 154 8.34 13.71 13.07
N CYS A 155 9.06 14.61 13.74
CA CYS A 155 8.58 15.26 14.96
C CYS A 155 9.23 16.62 15.12
N GLY A 156 8.42 17.67 15.27
CA GLY A 156 8.96 19.02 15.46
C GLY A 156 7.88 20.11 15.58
N PHE A 157 8.31 21.26 16.10
CA PHE A 157 7.53 22.49 16.22
C PHE A 157 7.97 23.50 15.16
N TYR A 158 7.02 23.93 14.33
CA TYR A 158 7.18 25.08 13.44
C TYR A 158 6.66 26.31 14.18
N LEU A 159 7.57 27.21 14.54
CA LEU A 159 7.25 28.51 15.13
C LEU A 159 7.01 29.51 14.01
N GLY A 160 5.76 29.66 13.62
CA GLY A 160 5.34 30.41 12.43
C GLY A 160 4.95 31.86 12.72
N ALA A 161 5.09 32.70 11.69
CA ALA A 161 4.56 34.06 11.65
C ALA A 161 3.97 34.37 10.28
N GLU A 162 2.82 35.03 10.26
CA GLU A 162 2.16 35.59 9.06
C GLU A 162 1.71 37.02 9.39
N GLY A 163 2.46 38.02 8.90
CA GLY A 163 2.27 39.41 9.34
C GLY A 163 2.50 39.57 10.85
N ASP A 164 1.49 40.03 11.58
CA ASP A 164 1.52 40.18 13.04
C ASP A 164 1.11 38.91 13.79
N GLU A 165 0.53 37.92 13.11
CA GLU A 165 0.12 36.67 13.75
C GLU A 165 1.36 35.84 14.12
N ARG A 166 1.34 35.26 15.31
CA ARG A 166 2.38 34.36 15.82
C ARG A 166 1.71 33.08 16.27
N PHE A 167 2.11 31.97 15.69
CA PHE A 167 1.51 30.66 15.95
C PHE A 167 2.58 29.58 16.04
N ALA A 168 2.21 28.41 16.55
CA ALA A 168 3.07 27.24 16.60
C ALA A 168 2.34 26.02 16.02
N VAL A 169 3.03 25.21 15.23
CA VAL A 169 2.49 23.97 14.67
C VAL A 169 3.34 22.81 15.13
N LEU A 170 2.75 21.86 15.84
CA LEU A 170 3.36 20.59 16.18
C LEU A 170 3.03 19.56 15.10
N LEU A 171 4.04 19.09 14.38
CA LEU A 171 3.95 17.95 13.46
C LEU A 171 4.44 16.70 14.17
N ARG A 172 3.66 15.62 14.07
CA ARG A 172 4.04 14.29 14.55
C ARG A 172 3.69 13.23 13.53
N GLY A 173 4.68 12.56 12.99
CA GLY A 173 4.54 11.44 12.07
C GLY A 173 4.14 10.13 12.77
N PRO A 174 3.92 9.06 11.98
CA PRO A 174 3.64 7.73 12.50
C PRO A 174 4.85 7.18 13.27
N GLN A 175 4.57 6.35 14.28
CA GLN A 175 5.55 5.67 15.11
C GLN A 175 4.97 4.32 15.56
N ASP A 176 5.31 3.26 14.82
CA ASP A 176 4.70 1.93 14.96
C ASP A 176 4.95 1.30 16.34
N GLU A 177 6.15 1.51 16.91
CA GLU A 177 6.53 1.01 18.24
C GLU A 177 5.65 1.55 19.38
N TYR A 178 4.91 2.63 19.15
CA TYR A 178 4.08 3.32 20.15
C TYR A 178 2.60 3.39 19.72
N GLY A 179 2.19 2.63 18.70
CA GLY A 179 0.80 2.54 18.27
C GLY A 179 0.25 3.77 17.52
N ARG A 180 1.09 4.74 17.14
CA ARG A 180 0.65 5.89 16.34
C ARG A 180 0.78 5.56 14.85
N ASN A 181 -0.33 5.21 14.22
CA ASN A 181 -0.36 4.88 12.78
C ASN A 181 -0.99 6.01 11.93
N LYS A 182 -0.67 7.27 12.27
CA LYS A 182 -1.19 8.47 11.59
C LYS A 182 -0.20 9.63 11.71
N VAL A 183 -0.33 10.58 10.80
CA VAL A 183 0.34 11.88 10.91
C VAL A 183 -0.62 12.84 11.61
N GLU A 184 -0.15 13.57 12.62
CA GLU A 184 -0.92 14.56 13.35
C GLU A 184 -0.31 15.96 13.21
N LEU A 185 -1.18 16.94 13.01
CA LEU A 185 -0.84 18.34 12.98
C LEU A 185 -1.68 19.07 14.02
N GLU A 186 -1.03 19.74 14.97
CA GLU A 186 -1.69 20.53 16.01
C GLU A 186 -1.23 21.99 15.94
N VAL A 187 -2.18 22.90 15.73
CA VAL A 187 -1.93 24.32 15.51
C VAL A 187 -2.38 25.10 16.73
N LEU A 188 -1.44 25.77 17.38
CA LEU A 188 -1.65 26.71 18.46
C LEU A 188 -1.57 28.15 17.92
N ALA A 189 -2.70 28.86 17.88
CA ALA A 189 -2.81 30.18 17.27
C ALA A 189 -3.47 31.19 18.22
N SER A 190 -3.52 32.49 17.85
CA SER A 190 -4.26 33.49 18.65
C SER A 190 -5.76 33.19 18.73
N GLU A 191 -6.34 32.83 17.59
CA GLU A 191 -7.77 32.55 17.40
C GLU A 191 -7.98 31.21 16.70
N LYS A 192 -9.11 30.55 16.98
CA LYS A 192 -9.44 29.24 16.39
C LYS A 192 -9.56 29.32 14.86
N GLU A 193 -10.12 30.41 14.35
CA GLU A 193 -10.37 30.67 12.94
C GLU A 193 -9.08 30.68 12.12
N PHE A 194 -7.97 31.14 12.70
CA PHE A 194 -6.66 31.07 12.05
C PHE A 194 -6.23 29.61 11.87
N GLY A 195 -6.35 28.79 12.92
CA GLY A 195 -6.00 27.37 12.86
C GLY A 195 -6.84 26.59 11.85
N ASP A 196 -8.15 26.85 11.80
CA ASP A 196 -9.06 26.24 10.81
C ASP A 196 -8.65 26.61 9.38
N ARG A 197 -8.35 27.89 9.12
CA ARG A 197 -7.88 28.35 7.80
C ARG A 197 -6.54 27.74 7.42
N PHE A 198 -5.59 27.69 8.35
CA PHE A 198 -4.27 27.10 8.13
C PHE A 198 -4.41 25.63 7.72
N LEU A 199 -5.18 24.83 8.46
CA LEU A 199 -5.39 23.42 8.14
C LEU A 199 -6.10 23.23 6.79
N ALA A 200 -7.07 24.08 6.46
CA ALA A 200 -7.74 24.05 5.17
C ALA A 200 -6.78 24.38 3.99
N GLU A 201 -5.85 25.32 4.18
CA GLU A 201 -4.79 25.64 3.21
C GLU A 201 -3.81 24.45 3.05
N ILE A 202 -3.40 23.81 4.15
CA ILE A 202 -2.57 22.59 4.12
C ILE A 202 -3.28 21.47 3.35
N ASP A 203 -4.56 21.20 3.64
CA ASP A 203 -5.36 20.19 2.92
C ASP A 203 -5.46 20.49 1.42
N SER A 204 -5.53 21.78 1.05
CA SER A 204 -5.52 22.20 -0.36
C SER A 204 -4.19 21.88 -1.03
N LEU A 205 -3.07 22.22 -0.38
CA LEU A 205 -1.71 21.95 -0.88
C LEU A 205 -1.43 20.45 -0.98
N LEU A 206 -1.92 19.64 -0.03
CA LEU A 206 -1.84 18.18 -0.08
C LEU A 206 -2.54 17.60 -1.32
N ARG A 207 -3.74 18.10 -1.65
CA ARG A 207 -4.49 17.63 -2.82
C ARG A 207 -3.84 18.07 -4.13
N GLU A 208 -3.37 19.32 -4.19
CA GLU A 208 -2.80 19.90 -5.40
C GLU A 208 -1.45 19.27 -5.75
N HIS A 209 -0.60 19.07 -4.75
CA HIS A 209 0.80 18.71 -4.93
C HIS A 209 1.19 17.37 -4.31
N ASN A 210 0.24 16.43 -4.29
CA ASN A 210 0.46 15.08 -3.76
C ASN A 210 1.58 14.35 -4.52
N VAL A 211 2.54 13.76 -3.79
CA VAL A 211 3.70 13.04 -4.36
C VAL A 211 3.31 11.82 -5.18
N PHE A 212 2.15 11.22 -4.89
CA PHE A 212 1.62 10.07 -5.60
C PHE A 212 1.08 10.45 -7.00
N ARG A 213 0.84 11.73 -7.27
CA ARG A 213 0.24 12.18 -8.53
C ARG A 213 1.16 11.87 -9.71
N GLY A 214 0.64 11.16 -10.70
CA GLY A 214 1.39 10.78 -11.90
C GLY A 214 2.36 9.60 -11.70
N GLN A 215 2.41 9.02 -10.49
CA GLN A 215 3.26 7.86 -10.18
C GLN A 215 2.57 6.54 -10.51
N VAL A 216 3.35 5.46 -10.57
CA VAL A 216 2.85 4.09 -10.63
C VAL A 216 3.07 3.44 -9.27
N LEU A 217 2.00 2.99 -8.65
CA LEU A 217 1.98 2.50 -7.26
C LEU A 217 1.42 1.08 -7.22
N SER A 218 1.89 0.25 -6.29
CA SER A 218 1.21 -0.97 -5.88
C SER A 218 1.06 -1.03 -4.37
N PHE A 219 0.11 -1.82 -3.89
CA PHE A 219 0.06 -2.17 -2.48
C PHE A 219 0.96 -3.38 -2.22
N GLU A 220 1.90 -3.28 -1.29
CA GLU A 220 2.69 -4.40 -0.78
C GLU A 220 2.25 -4.69 0.67
N GLY A 221 1.86 -5.94 0.92
CA GLY A 221 1.30 -6.40 2.20
C GLY A 221 2.32 -6.61 3.31
N SER A 222 3.42 -5.86 3.38
CA SER A 222 4.40 -6.08 4.44
C SER A 222 4.06 -5.28 5.70
N GLU A 223 3.64 -5.99 6.76
CA GLU A 223 3.59 -5.50 8.15
C GLU A 223 4.98 -5.19 8.75
N PHE A 224 6.06 -5.33 7.97
CA PHE A 224 7.46 -5.23 8.44
C PHE A 224 8.34 -4.22 7.68
N GLY A 225 7.75 -3.37 6.83
CA GLY A 225 8.49 -2.38 6.04
C GLY A 225 8.56 -1.01 6.72
N HIS A 226 9.77 -0.52 7.00
CA HIS A 226 10.00 0.92 7.20
C HIS A 226 9.78 1.63 5.85
N GLY A 227 8.57 2.10 5.61
CA GLY A 227 8.16 2.72 4.35
C GLY A 227 6.93 3.62 4.50
N LEU A 228 6.44 4.13 3.38
CA LEU A 228 5.26 4.98 3.25
C LEU A 228 3.94 4.18 3.41
N GLY A 229 3.80 3.47 4.52
CA GLY A 229 2.71 2.51 4.69
C GLY A 229 2.76 1.38 3.64
N PRO A 230 1.61 0.91 3.10
CA PRO A 230 1.56 -0.26 2.24
C PRO A 230 1.97 0.00 0.78
N PHE A 231 2.58 1.13 0.44
CA PHE A 231 2.79 1.53 -0.95
C PHE A 231 4.21 1.29 -1.45
N ARG A 232 4.33 0.79 -2.68
CA ARG A 232 5.58 0.75 -3.45
C ARG A 232 5.46 1.58 -4.72
N PHE A 233 6.47 2.42 -4.97
CA PHE A 233 6.64 3.13 -6.22
C PHE A 233 7.29 2.23 -7.28
N HIS A 234 6.77 2.29 -8.49
CA HIS A 234 7.29 1.59 -9.67
C HIS A 234 7.73 2.58 -10.72
N ARG A 235 8.82 2.25 -11.42
CA ARG A 235 9.19 3.00 -12.62
C ARG A 235 8.14 2.75 -13.70
N ARG A 236 7.66 3.84 -14.29
CA ARG A 236 6.79 3.76 -15.47
C ARG A 236 7.54 3.03 -16.59
N PRO A 237 6.93 2.02 -17.23
CA PRO A 237 7.54 1.37 -18.38
C PRO A 237 7.82 2.38 -19.50
N ASP A 238 8.89 2.15 -20.25
CA ASP A 238 9.16 2.84 -21.50
C ASP A 238 9.01 1.82 -22.63
N LEU A 239 7.79 1.76 -23.18
CA LEU A 239 7.43 0.83 -24.24
C LEU A 239 6.84 1.63 -25.40
N THR A 240 7.24 1.25 -26.61
CA THR A 240 6.77 1.78 -27.87
C THR A 240 5.90 0.76 -28.60
N ARG A 241 5.27 1.20 -29.70
CA ARG A 241 4.38 0.34 -30.47
C ARG A 241 5.09 -0.87 -31.10
N THR A 242 6.39 -0.76 -31.36
CA THR A 242 7.19 -1.87 -31.91
C THR A 242 7.46 -2.96 -30.88
N ASP A 243 7.30 -2.65 -29.59
CA ASP A 243 7.50 -3.60 -28.49
C ASP A 243 6.26 -4.46 -28.23
N ILE A 244 5.17 -4.23 -28.96
CA ILE A 244 3.88 -4.90 -28.79
C ILE A 244 3.50 -5.64 -30.06
N VAL A 245 3.41 -6.97 -29.96
CA VAL A 245 2.98 -7.84 -31.05
C VAL A 245 1.59 -8.38 -30.74
N LEU A 246 0.60 -7.90 -31.47
CA LEU A 246 -0.80 -8.30 -31.37
C LEU A 246 -1.39 -8.44 -32.79
N PRO A 247 -2.53 -9.13 -32.97
CA PRO A 247 -3.22 -9.17 -34.25
C PRO A 247 -3.49 -7.77 -34.82
N ALA A 248 -3.50 -7.67 -36.15
CA ALA A 248 -3.66 -6.39 -36.83
C ALA A 248 -4.93 -5.64 -36.39
N GLY A 249 -4.79 -4.36 -36.03
CA GLY A 249 -5.91 -3.52 -35.58
C GLY A 249 -6.28 -3.69 -34.10
N LEU A 250 -5.78 -4.72 -33.41
CA LEU A 250 -6.17 -5.01 -32.03
C LEU A 250 -5.60 -3.98 -31.06
N LEU A 251 -4.32 -3.65 -31.19
CA LEU A 251 -3.68 -2.63 -30.37
C LEU A 251 -4.34 -1.26 -30.57
N GLU A 252 -4.66 -0.90 -31.81
CA GLU A 252 -5.29 0.38 -32.15
C GLU A 252 -6.68 0.52 -31.52
N ARG A 253 -7.44 -0.58 -31.44
CA ARG A 253 -8.72 -0.60 -30.73
C ARG A 253 -8.54 -0.33 -29.24
N VAL A 254 -7.57 -0.98 -28.61
CA VAL A 254 -7.24 -0.80 -27.18
C VAL A 254 -6.74 0.62 -26.91
N GLU A 255 -5.76 1.09 -27.69
CA GLU A 255 -5.22 2.45 -27.62
C GLU A 255 -6.30 3.51 -27.75
N ARG A 256 -7.22 3.35 -28.70
CA ARG A 256 -8.30 4.31 -28.92
C ARG A 256 -9.17 4.47 -27.68
N GLN A 257 -9.47 3.39 -26.97
CA GLN A 257 -10.34 3.42 -25.79
C GLN A 257 -9.66 3.97 -24.54
N VAL A 258 -8.35 3.79 -24.40
CA VAL A 258 -7.62 4.23 -23.20
C VAL A 258 -6.83 5.51 -23.48
N VAL A 259 -5.78 5.42 -24.29
CA VAL A 259 -4.90 6.56 -24.63
C VAL A 259 -5.65 7.62 -25.44
N GLY A 260 -6.49 7.19 -26.39
CA GLY A 260 -7.26 8.07 -27.26
C GLY A 260 -8.32 8.89 -26.50
N VAL A 261 -8.94 8.30 -25.48
CA VAL A 261 -9.88 8.97 -24.57
C VAL A 261 -9.14 9.91 -23.64
N ALA A 262 -8.06 9.46 -23.00
CA ALA A 262 -7.24 10.28 -22.12
C ALA A 262 -6.74 11.57 -22.80
N ARG A 263 -6.29 11.48 -24.06
CA ARG A 263 -5.84 12.64 -24.85
C ARG A 263 -6.98 13.61 -25.23
N ARG A 264 -8.23 13.16 -25.21
CA ARG A 264 -9.41 13.94 -25.61
C ARG A 264 -10.38 14.21 -24.46
N ARG A 265 -9.93 14.01 -23.22
CA ARG A 265 -10.74 14.12 -21.99
C ARG A 265 -11.53 15.44 -21.88
N GLU A 266 -10.91 16.56 -22.23
CA GLU A 266 -11.56 17.88 -22.19
C GLU A 266 -12.69 17.99 -23.22
N GLN A 267 -12.47 17.49 -24.44
CA GLN A 267 -13.47 17.50 -25.51
C GLN A 267 -14.64 16.58 -25.16
N LEU A 268 -14.37 15.41 -24.60
CA LEU A 268 -15.38 14.45 -24.16
C LEU A 268 -16.23 15.02 -23.01
N ARG A 269 -15.59 15.63 -22.00
CA ARG A 269 -16.29 16.33 -20.90
C ARG A 269 -17.15 17.47 -21.42
N ALA A 270 -16.63 18.29 -22.32
CA ALA A 270 -17.39 19.39 -22.93
C ALA A 270 -18.60 18.89 -23.74
N ALA A 271 -18.54 17.68 -24.30
CA ALA A 271 -19.64 17.00 -24.97
C ALA A 271 -20.58 16.24 -24.02
N GLY A 272 -20.44 16.41 -22.70
CA GLY A 272 -21.26 15.74 -21.69
C GLY A 272 -21.01 14.23 -21.58
N GLN A 273 -19.88 13.74 -22.08
CA GLN A 273 -19.53 12.32 -22.01
C GLN A 273 -18.70 12.03 -20.76
N HIS A 274 -19.06 10.96 -20.04
CA HIS A 274 -18.29 10.50 -18.89
C HIS A 274 -16.93 9.93 -19.33
N LEU A 275 -15.92 10.11 -18.48
CA LEU A 275 -14.56 9.61 -18.72
C LEU A 275 -14.28 8.27 -18.03
N ARG A 276 -15.13 7.84 -17.09
CA ARG A 276 -15.01 6.51 -16.50
C ARG A 276 -15.04 5.44 -17.59
N ARG A 277 -14.10 4.50 -17.53
CA ARG A 277 -13.96 3.41 -18.49
C ARG A 277 -13.54 2.11 -17.82
N GLY A 278 -14.01 0.99 -18.34
CA GLY A 278 -13.49 -0.35 -18.06
C GLY A 278 -12.98 -1.02 -19.33
N LEU A 279 -11.72 -1.46 -19.31
CA LEU A 279 -11.13 -2.32 -20.32
C LEU A 279 -10.85 -3.69 -19.70
N LEU A 280 -11.34 -4.75 -20.33
CA LEU A 280 -11.00 -6.13 -19.98
C LEU A 280 -10.14 -6.75 -21.09
N LEU A 281 -8.94 -7.19 -20.73
CA LEU A 281 -8.09 -8.02 -21.57
C LEU A 281 -8.19 -9.48 -21.12
N TYR A 282 -8.61 -10.37 -22.00
CA TYR A 282 -8.75 -11.80 -21.66
C TYR A 282 -8.07 -12.69 -22.70
N GLY A 283 -7.88 -13.96 -22.39
CA GLY A 283 -7.27 -14.94 -23.29
C GLY A 283 -6.21 -15.79 -22.60
N PRO A 284 -5.56 -16.72 -23.31
CA PRO A 284 -4.63 -17.66 -22.70
C PRO A 284 -3.49 -16.99 -21.92
N PRO A 285 -2.91 -17.66 -20.90
CA PRO A 285 -1.73 -17.14 -20.21
C PRO A 285 -0.55 -16.97 -21.19
N GLY A 286 0.31 -15.99 -20.95
CA GLY A 286 1.50 -15.78 -21.77
C GLY A 286 1.28 -15.14 -23.14
N THR A 287 0.07 -14.63 -23.46
CA THR A 287 -0.21 -13.98 -24.75
C THR A 287 0.09 -12.47 -24.79
N GLY A 288 0.41 -11.85 -23.65
CA GLY A 288 0.83 -10.43 -23.59
C GLY A 288 -0.17 -9.45 -22.98
N LYS A 289 -1.14 -9.90 -22.18
CA LYS A 289 -2.10 -9.03 -21.45
C LYS A 289 -1.41 -7.98 -20.58
N THR A 290 -0.61 -8.41 -19.59
CA THR A 290 0.18 -7.52 -18.72
C THR A 290 1.13 -6.62 -19.52
N HIS A 291 1.76 -7.15 -20.58
CA HIS A 291 2.65 -6.35 -21.43
C HIS A 291 1.92 -5.25 -22.20
N THR A 292 0.68 -5.51 -22.64
CA THR A 292 -0.20 -4.50 -23.24
C THR A 292 -0.60 -3.43 -22.22
N ILE A 293 -0.88 -3.79 -20.97
CA ILE A 293 -1.13 -2.80 -19.91
C ILE A 293 0.09 -1.91 -19.71
N ARG A 294 1.29 -2.49 -19.57
CA ARG A 294 2.54 -1.73 -19.42
C ARG A 294 2.75 -0.73 -20.55
N TYR A 295 2.38 -1.09 -21.78
CA TYR A 295 2.38 -0.18 -22.93
C TYR A 295 1.38 0.97 -22.79
N LEU A 296 0.17 0.72 -22.29
CA LEU A 296 -0.79 1.79 -22.02
C LEU A 296 -0.27 2.74 -20.94
N LEU A 297 0.40 2.20 -19.91
CA LEU A 297 1.00 3.02 -18.86
C LEU A 297 2.11 3.94 -19.39
N SER A 298 2.95 3.47 -20.32
CA SER A 298 4.03 4.28 -20.90
C SER A 298 3.51 5.49 -21.68
N HIS A 299 2.30 5.41 -22.22
CA HIS A 299 1.67 6.47 -23.02
C HIS A 299 0.83 7.47 -22.21
N LEU A 300 0.79 7.31 -20.88
CA LEU A 300 -0.04 8.11 -19.96
C LEU A 300 0.79 8.66 -18.78
N PRO A 301 1.84 9.47 -19.04
CA PRO A 301 2.76 9.95 -18.00
C PRO A 301 2.09 10.80 -16.91
N GLN A 302 0.99 11.47 -17.25
CA GLN A 302 0.23 12.33 -16.34
C GLN A 302 -0.78 11.58 -15.47
N PHE A 303 -0.99 10.27 -15.71
CA PHE A 303 -1.96 9.47 -14.95
C PHE A 303 -1.29 8.85 -13.74
N THR A 304 -1.95 8.98 -12.59
CA THR A 304 -1.64 8.16 -11.42
C THR A 304 -2.10 6.73 -11.69
N VAL A 305 -1.26 5.74 -11.42
CA VAL A 305 -1.58 4.33 -11.66
C VAL A 305 -1.52 3.59 -10.34
N VAL A 306 -2.56 2.83 -10.03
CA VAL A 306 -2.60 1.93 -8.88
C VAL A 306 -2.74 0.50 -9.40
N VAL A 307 -1.71 -0.31 -9.18
CA VAL A 307 -1.62 -1.70 -9.64
C VAL A 307 -1.94 -2.62 -8.48
N LEU A 308 -2.90 -3.52 -8.73
CA LEU A 308 -3.34 -4.57 -7.82
C LEU A 308 -3.12 -5.93 -8.49
N SER A 309 -2.33 -6.77 -7.85
CA SER A 309 -2.00 -8.13 -8.28
C SER A 309 -1.83 -9.06 -7.08
N GLY A 310 -2.25 -10.33 -7.18
CA GLY A 310 -2.15 -11.28 -6.08
C GLY A 310 -2.83 -10.78 -4.80
N GLU A 311 -2.20 -10.94 -3.64
CA GLU A 311 -2.77 -10.59 -2.33
C GLU A 311 -3.19 -9.12 -2.19
N SER A 312 -2.55 -8.20 -2.93
CA SER A 312 -2.85 -6.77 -2.88
C SER A 312 -4.25 -6.40 -3.38
N ILE A 313 -4.90 -7.28 -4.13
CA ILE A 313 -6.22 -7.02 -4.72
C ILE A 313 -7.33 -6.88 -3.67
N GLY A 314 -7.14 -7.43 -2.46
CA GLY A 314 -8.02 -7.16 -1.32
C GLY A 314 -8.12 -5.67 -0.96
N ALA A 315 -7.15 -4.85 -1.37
CA ALA A 315 -7.11 -3.40 -1.17
C ALA A 315 -7.88 -2.59 -2.24
N ILE A 316 -8.81 -3.20 -3.00
CA ILE A 316 -9.55 -2.52 -4.07
C ILE A 316 -10.29 -1.26 -3.63
N GLY A 317 -10.91 -1.26 -2.44
CA GLY A 317 -11.60 -0.09 -1.89
C GLY A 317 -10.64 1.09 -1.66
N PRO A 318 -9.57 0.90 -0.84
CA PRO A 318 -8.49 1.88 -0.69
C PRO A 318 -7.87 2.34 -2.02
N ALA A 319 -7.63 1.43 -2.96
CA ALA A 319 -7.08 1.75 -4.28
C ALA A 319 -8.00 2.69 -5.08
N CYS A 320 -9.30 2.41 -5.09
CA CYS A 320 -10.28 3.24 -5.77
C CYS A 320 -10.43 4.61 -5.09
N ALA A 321 -10.37 4.68 -3.76
CA ALA A 321 -10.35 5.95 -3.03
C ALA A 321 -9.14 6.81 -3.41
N LEU A 322 -7.95 6.20 -3.45
CA LEU A 322 -6.72 6.88 -3.87
C LEU A 322 -6.80 7.35 -5.33
N ALA A 323 -7.28 6.51 -6.25
CA ALA A 323 -7.47 6.86 -7.65
C ALA A 323 -8.45 8.03 -7.83
N ARG A 324 -9.55 8.07 -7.05
CA ARG A 324 -10.50 9.20 -7.05
C ARG A 324 -9.86 10.50 -6.58
N MET A 325 -8.98 10.46 -5.58
CA MET A 325 -8.28 11.64 -5.09
C MET A 325 -7.21 12.16 -6.06
N LEU A 326 -6.55 11.25 -6.79
CA LEU A 326 -5.37 11.54 -7.61
C LEU A 326 -5.65 11.56 -9.12
N GLN A 327 -6.90 11.80 -9.51
CA GLN A 327 -7.33 11.90 -10.90
C GLN A 327 -6.46 12.91 -11.70
N PRO A 328 -6.14 12.63 -12.98
CA PRO A 328 -6.55 11.46 -13.76
C PRO A 328 -5.86 10.16 -13.29
N ALA A 329 -6.60 9.06 -13.24
CA ALA A 329 -6.09 7.82 -12.65
C ALA A 329 -6.44 6.54 -13.44
N LEU A 330 -5.57 5.54 -13.30
CA LEU A 330 -5.72 4.17 -13.79
C LEU A 330 -5.71 3.22 -12.60
N VAL A 331 -6.71 2.34 -12.52
CA VAL A 331 -6.70 1.21 -11.58
C VAL A 331 -6.47 -0.06 -12.40
N VAL A 332 -5.33 -0.70 -12.20
CA VAL A 332 -4.94 -1.93 -12.88
C VAL A 332 -5.20 -3.10 -11.95
N LEU A 333 -5.99 -4.07 -12.40
CA LEU A 333 -6.20 -5.33 -11.71
C LEU A 333 -5.71 -6.46 -12.62
N GLU A 334 -4.61 -7.09 -12.21
CA GLU A 334 -4.05 -8.23 -12.93
C GLU A 334 -4.61 -9.55 -12.41
N ASP A 335 -4.76 -10.54 -13.30
CA ASP A 335 -5.22 -11.90 -12.99
C ASP A 335 -6.44 -11.96 -12.05
N CYS A 336 -7.54 -11.29 -12.44
CA CYS A 336 -8.78 -11.24 -11.65
C CYS A 336 -9.41 -12.61 -11.38
N ASP A 337 -9.02 -13.63 -12.15
CA ASP A 337 -9.39 -15.02 -11.98
C ASP A 337 -8.75 -15.69 -10.76
N LEU A 338 -7.52 -15.30 -10.36
CA LEU A 338 -6.78 -15.96 -9.27
C LEU A 338 -7.39 -15.74 -7.88
N ILE A 339 -8.31 -14.80 -7.73
CA ILE A 339 -8.91 -14.42 -6.43
C ILE A 339 -10.39 -14.78 -6.36
N ALA A 340 -10.98 -15.19 -7.49
CA ALA A 340 -12.32 -15.74 -7.52
C ALA A 340 -12.42 -17.11 -6.81
N GLU A 341 -11.29 -17.81 -6.65
CA GLU A 341 -11.24 -19.16 -6.09
C GLU A 341 -10.97 -19.20 -4.57
N SER A 342 -10.39 -18.15 -4.00
CA SER A 342 -10.11 -18.05 -2.56
C SER A 342 -11.28 -17.39 -1.82
N ARG A 343 -12.20 -18.19 -1.29
CA ARG A 343 -13.30 -17.73 -0.41
C ARG A 343 -12.84 -17.17 0.95
N ASP A 344 -11.53 -17.06 1.17
CA ASP A 344 -10.94 -16.77 2.49
C ASP A 344 -10.44 -15.33 2.69
N TYR A 345 -10.36 -14.52 1.63
CA TYR A 345 -9.94 -13.11 1.77
C TYR A 345 -11.15 -12.19 2.03
N GLY A 346 -11.50 -12.05 3.31
CA GLY A 346 -12.23 -10.89 3.81
C GLY A 346 -13.75 -10.96 3.76
N GLY A 347 -14.37 -11.89 4.51
CA GLY A 347 -15.70 -11.72 5.12
C GLY A 347 -16.91 -11.35 4.23
N GLY A 348 -16.77 -11.32 2.91
CA GLY A 348 -17.81 -10.97 1.95
C GLY A 348 -18.16 -12.16 1.08
N GLU A 349 -19.45 -12.51 1.02
CA GLU A 349 -19.97 -13.63 0.23
C GLU A 349 -19.91 -13.40 -1.31
N GLN A 350 -19.35 -12.28 -1.79
CA GLN A 350 -19.37 -11.89 -3.20
C GLN A 350 -17.99 -12.05 -3.86
N PRO A 351 -17.90 -12.69 -5.05
CA PRO A 351 -16.66 -12.79 -5.81
C PRO A 351 -16.02 -11.41 -6.01
N LEU A 352 -14.69 -11.32 -5.90
CA LEU A 352 -13.91 -10.08 -6.04
C LEU A 352 -14.39 -9.19 -7.21
N LEU A 353 -14.70 -9.78 -8.36
CA LEU A 353 -15.19 -9.03 -9.51
C LEU A 353 -16.43 -8.19 -9.20
N PHE A 354 -17.36 -8.67 -8.37
CA PHE A 354 -18.51 -7.87 -7.92
C PHE A 354 -18.09 -6.66 -7.10
N GLN A 355 -17.07 -6.79 -6.25
CA GLN A 355 -16.52 -5.68 -5.49
C GLN A 355 -15.89 -4.63 -6.41
N VAL A 356 -15.12 -5.07 -7.42
CA VAL A 356 -14.55 -4.17 -8.44
C VAL A 356 -15.66 -3.43 -9.18
N LEU A 357 -16.67 -4.16 -9.65
CA LEU A 357 -17.82 -3.56 -10.33
C LEU A 357 -18.62 -2.64 -9.42
N ASN A 358 -18.73 -2.93 -8.11
CA ASN A 358 -19.35 -2.04 -7.12
C ASN A 358 -18.57 -0.72 -6.97
N GLU A 359 -17.24 -0.78 -6.89
CA GLU A 359 -16.40 0.42 -6.83
C GLU A 359 -16.51 1.24 -8.13
N MET A 360 -16.59 0.57 -9.28
CA MET A 360 -16.82 1.22 -10.57
C MET A 360 -18.19 1.91 -10.62
N ASP A 361 -19.23 1.27 -10.07
CA ASP A 361 -20.58 1.83 -9.95
C ASP A 361 -20.64 3.05 -9.01
N GLY A 362 -19.79 3.07 -7.99
CA GLY A 362 -19.68 4.17 -7.03
C GLY A 362 -19.01 5.43 -7.58
N LEU A 363 -18.50 5.41 -8.82
CA LEU A 363 -17.85 6.57 -9.44
C LEU A 363 -18.84 7.54 -10.05
N GLY A 364 -18.73 8.81 -9.65
CA GLY A 364 -19.48 9.91 -10.27
C GLY A 364 -19.25 10.01 -11.78
N ASP A 365 -20.21 10.59 -12.50
CA ASP A 365 -20.14 10.78 -13.96
C ASP A 365 -18.96 11.67 -14.41
N ASP A 366 -18.44 12.49 -13.52
CA ASP A 366 -17.31 13.40 -13.74
C ASP A 366 -15.93 12.75 -13.50
N ALA A 367 -15.91 11.53 -12.95
CA ALA A 367 -14.69 10.81 -12.62
C ALA A 367 -13.85 10.47 -13.87
N ASP A 368 -12.57 10.84 -13.83
CA ASP A 368 -11.52 10.51 -14.79
C ASP A 368 -10.68 9.34 -14.25
N VAL A 369 -11.34 8.19 -14.12
CA VAL A 369 -10.75 6.94 -13.63
C VAL A 369 -11.01 5.83 -14.65
N THR A 370 -9.94 5.19 -15.11
CA THR A 370 -10.00 4.05 -16.04
C THR A 370 -9.58 2.76 -15.33
N PHE A 371 -10.38 1.71 -15.45
CA PHE A 371 -10.07 0.37 -14.95
C PHE A 371 -9.48 -0.48 -16.08
N LEU A 372 -8.32 -1.06 -15.84
CA LEU A 372 -7.68 -2.04 -16.72
C LEU A 372 -7.69 -3.39 -16.00
N LEU A 373 -8.41 -4.36 -16.55
CA LEU A 373 -8.63 -5.68 -15.97
C LEU A 373 -7.97 -6.73 -16.86
N THR A 374 -7.36 -7.74 -16.26
CA THR A 374 -6.91 -8.94 -17.01
C THR A 374 -7.45 -10.23 -16.41
N THR A 375 -7.73 -11.22 -17.26
CA THR A 375 -8.09 -12.58 -16.83
C THR A 375 -7.57 -13.63 -17.81
N ASN A 376 -7.26 -14.83 -17.33
CA ASN A 376 -7.04 -15.99 -18.20
C ASN A 376 -8.32 -16.81 -18.42
N ARG A 377 -9.37 -16.57 -17.62
CA ARG A 377 -10.63 -17.30 -17.59
C ARG A 377 -11.81 -16.34 -17.77
N ALA A 378 -12.21 -16.11 -19.02
CA ALA A 378 -13.32 -15.21 -19.33
C ALA A 378 -14.69 -15.79 -18.91
N ASP A 379 -14.82 -17.12 -18.99
CA ASP A 379 -15.98 -17.92 -18.56
C ASP A 379 -16.40 -17.61 -17.12
N LEU A 380 -15.43 -17.41 -16.23
CA LEU A 380 -15.70 -17.07 -14.83
C LEU A 380 -16.25 -15.65 -14.63
N LEU A 381 -15.96 -14.72 -15.54
CA LEU A 381 -16.33 -13.31 -15.40
C LEU A 381 -17.63 -12.96 -16.12
N GLU A 382 -18.01 -13.73 -17.16
CA GLU A 382 -19.19 -13.50 -17.98
C GLU A 382 -20.48 -13.25 -17.16
N PRO A 383 -20.84 -14.06 -16.14
CA PRO A 383 -22.08 -13.87 -15.40
C PRO A 383 -22.15 -12.51 -14.68
N ALA A 384 -21.02 -12.02 -14.15
CA ALA A 384 -20.97 -10.76 -13.43
C ALA A 384 -20.99 -9.55 -14.38
N LEU A 385 -20.34 -9.65 -15.54
CA LEU A 385 -20.34 -8.61 -16.56
C LEU A 385 -21.72 -8.44 -17.21
N VAL A 386 -22.42 -9.54 -17.49
CA VAL A 386 -23.79 -9.53 -18.04
C VAL A 386 -24.76 -8.85 -17.08
N GLN A 387 -24.61 -9.08 -15.77
CA GLN A 387 -25.46 -8.46 -14.75
C GLN A 387 -25.26 -6.95 -14.61
N ARG A 388 -24.15 -6.40 -15.13
CA ARG A 388 -23.78 -4.97 -15.00
C ARG A 388 -23.32 -4.41 -16.35
N PRO A 389 -24.25 -4.17 -17.29
CA PRO A 389 -23.91 -3.63 -18.61
C PRO A 389 -23.36 -2.20 -18.51
N GLY A 390 -22.36 -1.86 -19.33
CA GLY A 390 -21.80 -0.49 -19.41
C GLY A 390 -20.67 -0.19 -18.41
N ARG A 391 -20.15 -1.19 -17.70
CA ARG A 391 -19.00 -1.06 -16.77
C ARG A 391 -17.69 -1.42 -17.47
N VAL A 392 -17.76 -2.40 -18.35
CA VAL A 392 -16.70 -2.71 -19.31
C VAL A 392 -17.13 -2.17 -20.66
N ASP A 393 -16.48 -1.09 -21.10
CA ASP A 393 -16.71 -0.46 -22.41
C ASP A 393 -16.09 -1.27 -23.55
N LEU A 394 -15.01 -1.99 -23.25
CA LEU A 394 -14.31 -2.81 -24.21
C LEU A 394 -13.78 -4.07 -23.52
N ALA A 395 -14.21 -5.23 -24.00
CA ALA A 395 -13.56 -6.51 -23.74
C ALA A 395 -12.80 -6.96 -24.99
N VAL A 396 -11.52 -7.31 -24.85
CA VAL A 396 -10.65 -7.73 -25.95
C VAL A 396 -9.99 -9.04 -25.60
N GLU A 397 -10.19 -10.04 -26.45
CA GLU A 397 -9.39 -11.25 -26.43
C GLU A 397 -8.00 -10.97 -26.99
N ILE A 398 -6.96 -11.38 -26.27
CA ILE A 398 -5.59 -11.46 -26.76
C ILE A 398 -5.31 -12.95 -27.06
N PRO A 399 -5.46 -13.37 -28.33
CA PRO A 399 -5.36 -14.78 -28.71
C PRO A 399 -3.89 -15.23 -28.77
N LEU A 400 -3.70 -16.52 -29.05
CA LEU A 400 -2.40 -17.04 -29.43
C LEU A 400 -1.89 -16.34 -30.71
N PRO A 401 -0.57 -16.10 -30.85
CA PRO A 401 -0.01 -15.47 -32.02
C PRO A 401 -0.18 -16.33 -33.28
N ASP A 402 -0.69 -15.71 -34.35
CA ASP A 402 -0.70 -16.29 -35.68
C ASP A 402 0.73 -16.36 -36.28
N ALA A 403 0.87 -16.89 -37.49
CA ALA A 403 2.19 -17.01 -38.13
C ALA A 403 2.90 -15.66 -38.32
N ALA A 404 2.16 -14.56 -38.54
CA ALA A 404 2.74 -13.23 -38.65
C ALA A 404 3.21 -12.71 -37.28
N GLY A 405 2.40 -12.92 -36.24
CA GLY A 405 2.71 -12.61 -34.86
C GLY A 405 3.93 -13.38 -34.35
N ARG A 406 4.02 -14.69 -34.60
CA ARG A 406 5.20 -15.50 -34.23
C ARG A 406 6.48 -15.00 -34.92
N ARG A 407 6.40 -14.62 -36.19
CA ARG A 407 7.54 -14.02 -36.91
C ARG A 407 7.95 -12.69 -36.31
N ALA A 408 6.99 -11.84 -35.96
CA ALA A 408 7.26 -10.56 -35.30
C ALA A 408 7.82 -10.73 -33.87
N LEU A 409 7.32 -11.70 -33.10
CA LEU A 409 7.84 -12.04 -31.76
C LEU A 409 9.28 -12.57 -31.85
N LEU A 410 9.57 -13.42 -32.85
CA LEU A 410 10.92 -13.93 -33.08
C LEU A 410 11.87 -12.79 -33.47
N ALA A 411 11.43 -11.84 -34.30
CA ALA A 411 12.22 -10.66 -34.64
C ALA A 411 12.44 -9.73 -33.43
N LEU A 412 11.41 -9.57 -32.58
CA LEU A 412 11.48 -8.72 -31.38
C LEU A 412 12.45 -9.28 -30.34
N TYR A 413 12.29 -10.56 -29.97
CA TYR A 413 13.14 -11.18 -28.94
C TYR A 413 14.48 -11.65 -29.49
N GLY A 414 14.50 -12.12 -30.73
CA GLY A 414 15.67 -12.63 -31.42
C GLY A 414 16.43 -11.60 -32.25
N GLY A 415 16.13 -10.30 -32.16
CA GLY A 415 16.76 -9.26 -32.99
C GLY A 415 18.29 -9.17 -32.88
N GLY A 416 18.89 -9.72 -31.81
CA GLY A 416 20.34 -9.88 -31.65
C GLY A 416 20.90 -11.19 -32.21
N LEU A 417 20.06 -12.10 -32.69
CA LEU A 417 20.43 -13.42 -33.20
C LEU A 417 20.40 -13.41 -34.74
N ASP A 418 21.51 -13.73 -35.39
CA ASP A 418 21.60 -13.90 -36.85
C ASP A 418 21.12 -15.29 -37.26
N LEU A 419 19.81 -15.54 -37.12
CA LEU A 419 19.22 -16.87 -37.30
C LEU A 419 19.16 -17.30 -38.78
N GLY A 420 19.15 -16.34 -39.71
CA GLY A 420 18.87 -16.58 -41.11
C GLY A 420 17.39 -16.88 -41.39
N LYS A 421 16.97 -16.64 -42.64
CA LYS A 421 15.56 -16.78 -43.06
C LYS A 421 15.02 -18.21 -42.92
N GLU A 422 15.87 -19.20 -43.17
CA GLU A 422 15.48 -20.62 -43.14
C GLU A 422 15.05 -21.05 -41.73
N ILE A 423 15.87 -20.75 -40.71
CA ILE A 423 15.55 -21.06 -39.31
C ILE A 423 14.35 -20.27 -38.83
N ALA A 424 14.26 -18.99 -39.19
CA ALA A 424 13.12 -18.17 -38.79
C ALA A 424 11.79 -18.75 -39.30
N GLU A 425 11.74 -19.21 -40.55
CA GLU A 425 10.55 -19.87 -41.10
C GLU A 425 10.31 -21.25 -40.49
N GLU A 426 11.35 -22.04 -40.24
CA GLU A 426 11.25 -23.32 -39.53
C GLU A 426 10.59 -23.13 -38.15
N VAL A 427 11.08 -22.17 -37.37
CA VAL A 427 10.53 -21.82 -36.05
C VAL A 427 9.07 -21.40 -36.17
N VAL A 428 8.71 -20.51 -37.09
CA VAL A 428 7.33 -20.01 -37.24
C VAL A 428 6.34 -21.14 -37.55
N VAL A 429 6.73 -22.09 -38.40
CA VAL A 429 5.90 -23.26 -38.75
C VAL A 429 5.77 -24.21 -37.57
N ARG A 430 6.90 -24.59 -36.93
CA ARG A 430 6.91 -25.59 -35.85
C ARG A 430 6.31 -25.11 -34.53
N THR A 431 6.16 -23.80 -34.34
CA THR A 431 5.62 -23.19 -33.11
C THR A 431 4.15 -22.77 -33.23
N GLU A 432 3.40 -23.36 -34.16
CA GLU A 432 1.95 -23.19 -34.21
C GLU A 432 1.28 -23.60 -32.89
N GLY A 433 0.28 -22.82 -32.45
CA GLY A 433 -0.43 -23.06 -31.18
C GLY A 433 0.34 -22.70 -29.92
N THR A 434 1.55 -22.13 -30.03
CA THR A 434 2.34 -21.69 -28.88
C THR A 434 2.05 -20.24 -28.48
N THR A 435 2.39 -19.85 -27.25
CA THR A 435 2.17 -18.49 -26.72
C THR A 435 3.32 -17.53 -27.07
N ALA A 436 3.14 -16.24 -26.75
CA ALA A 436 4.22 -15.26 -26.90
C ALA A 436 5.39 -15.53 -25.93
N SER A 437 5.11 -16.03 -24.72
CA SER A 437 6.14 -16.43 -23.75
C SER A 437 6.97 -17.62 -24.23
N PHE A 438 6.39 -18.53 -25.01
CA PHE A 438 7.14 -19.63 -25.64
C PHE A 438 8.28 -19.09 -26.53
N THR A 439 7.99 -18.12 -27.40
CA THR A 439 9.02 -17.56 -28.30
C THR A 439 10.15 -16.88 -27.51
N LYS A 440 9.80 -16.19 -26.42
CA LYS A 440 10.80 -15.58 -25.53
C LYS A 440 11.69 -16.62 -24.85
N GLU A 441 11.10 -17.72 -24.38
CA GLU A 441 11.85 -18.83 -23.78
C GLU A 441 12.72 -19.55 -24.81
N LEU A 442 12.23 -19.77 -26.03
CA LEU A 442 12.99 -20.36 -27.13
C LEU A 442 14.28 -19.57 -27.40
N VAL A 443 14.18 -18.24 -27.52
CA VAL A 443 15.35 -17.37 -27.71
C VAL A 443 16.30 -17.48 -26.52
N ARG A 444 15.79 -17.42 -25.29
CA ARG A 444 16.62 -17.52 -24.07
C ARG A 444 17.35 -18.86 -23.99
N ARG A 445 16.66 -19.96 -24.27
CA ARG A 445 17.20 -21.32 -24.28
C ARG A 445 18.27 -21.50 -25.36
N SER A 446 18.03 -20.96 -26.56
CA SER A 446 19.00 -20.99 -27.66
C SER A 446 20.32 -20.29 -27.28
N VAL A 447 20.23 -19.17 -26.55
CA VAL A 447 21.42 -18.46 -26.03
C VAL A 447 22.13 -19.27 -24.94
N LEU A 448 21.37 -19.94 -24.06
CA LEU A 448 21.95 -20.79 -23.02
C LEU A 448 22.74 -21.97 -23.62
N ILE A 449 22.16 -22.70 -24.58
CA ILE A 449 22.82 -23.82 -25.26
C ILE A 449 24.11 -23.36 -25.96
N ALA A 450 24.08 -22.20 -26.63
CA ALA A 450 25.26 -21.61 -27.22
C ALA A 450 26.35 -21.29 -26.17
N ALA A 451 25.95 -20.78 -25.00
CA ALA A 451 26.85 -20.45 -23.90
C ALA A 451 27.45 -21.70 -23.23
N GLU A 452 26.70 -22.79 -23.10
CA GLU A 452 27.18 -24.08 -22.58
C GLU A 452 28.23 -24.71 -23.50
N ARG A 453 28.16 -24.42 -24.80
CA ARG A 453 29.18 -24.75 -25.79
C ARG A 453 30.37 -23.77 -25.79
N GLU A 454 30.41 -22.83 -24.85
CA GLU A 454 31.40 -21.75 -24.76
C GLU A 454 31.46 -20.87 -26.04
N SER A 455 30.33 -20.77 -26.78
CA SER A 455 30.22 -19.96 -27.98
C SER A 455 29.74 -18.55 -27.65
N ALA A 456 30.39 -17.54 -28.23
CA ALA A 456 29.95 -16.15 -28.15
C ALA A 456 28.75 -15.83 -29.05
N ARG A 457 28.35 -16.76 -29.94
CA ARG A 457 27.25 -16.58 -30.89
C ARG A 457 26.33 -17.78 -30.87
N THR A 458 25.03 -17.50 -30.87
CA THR A 458 23.99 -18.49 -31.14
C THR A 458 23.98 -18.82 -32.63
N GLU A 459 24.01 -20.11 -32.93
CA GLU A 459 23.95 -20.66 -34.27
C GLU A 459 22.60 -21.33 -34.53
N PRO A 460 22.23 -21.53 -35.81
CA PRO A 460 21.05 -22.32 -36.21
C PRO A 460 20.84 -23.65 -35.48
N ARG A 461 21.93 -24.37 -35.14
CA ARG A 461 21.84 -25.64 -34.39
C ARG A 461 21.32 -25.44 -32.97
N ASP A 462 21.73 -24.37 -32.30
CA ASP A 462 21.39 -24.12 -30.90
C ASP A 462 19.89 -23.79 -30.79
N VAL A 463 19.32 -23.12 -31.82
CA VAL A 463 17.87 -22.88 -31.91
C VAL A 463 17.09 -24.15 -32.18
N ARG A 464 17.58 -25.02 -33.08
CA ARG A 464 16.90 -26.31 -33.35
C ARG A 464 16.90 -27.20 -32.11
N GLU A 465 18.01 -27.26 -31.39
CA GLU A 465 18.13 -28.01 -30.14
C GLU A 465 17.15 -27.46 -29.09
N ALA A 466 17.11 -26.15 -28.87
CA ALA A 466 16.14 -25.52 -27.97
C ALA A 466 14.68 -25.78 -28.38
N LEU A 467 14.39 -25.75 -29.68
CA LEU A 467 13.06 -26.00 -30.21
C LEU A 467 12.65 -27.47 -30.03
N ASP A 468 13.57 -28.40 -30.27
CA ASP A 468 13.37 -29.83 -30.06
C ASP A 468 13.12 -30.13 -28.57
N GLU A 469 13.93 -29.57 -27.66
CA GLU A 469 13.74 -29.69 -26.21
C GLU A 469 12.35 -29.20 -25.77
N LEU A 470 12.01 -27.95 -26.12
CA LEU A 470 10.77 -27.30 -25.69
C LEU A 470 9.50 -27.96 -26.26
N LEU A 471 9.62 -28.64 -27.41
CA LEU A 471 8.51 -29.39 -28.01
C LEU A 471 8.50 -30.87 -27.63
N SER A 472 9.52 -31.39 -26.94
CA SER A 472 9.66 -32.81 -26.59
C SER A 472 8.74 -33.28 -25.46
N ASP A 473 8.38 -34.57 -25.44
CA ASP A 473 7.51 -35.24 -24.44
C ASP A 473 8.06 -35.27 -23.02
N GLY A 474 9.37 -35.06 -22.84
CA GLY A 474 10.00 -34.93 -21.52
C GLY A 474 9.60 -33.66 -20.77
N ASP A 475 9.07 -32.66 -21.48
CA ASP A 475 8.80 -31.32 -20.95
C ASP A 475 7.29 -30.97 -20.97
N ARG A 476 6.41 -31.95 -20.72
CA ARG A 476 4.93 -31.77 -20.68
C ARG A 476 4.49 -30.62 -19.76
N LEU A 477 5.10 -30.49 -18.59
CA LEU A 477 4.82 -29.39 -17.66
C LEU A 477 5.25 -28.05 -18.24
N THR A 478 6.46 -27.97 -18.80
CA THR A 478 7.00 -26.76 -19.45
C THR A 478 6.14 -26.35 -20.66
N ARG A 479 5.66 -27.30 -21.47
CA ARG A 479 4.73 -27.05 -22.57
C ARG A 479 3.39 -26.48 -22.10
N ARG A 480 2.79 -27.04 -21.05
CA ARG A 480 1.56 -26.50 -20.45
C ARG A 480 1.77 -25.11 -19.87
N LEU A 481 2.89 -24.87 -19.18
CA LEU A 481 3.26 -23.55 -18.64
C LEU A 481 3.51 -22.51 -19.75
N LEU A 482 3.96 -22.94 -20.92
CA LEU A 482 4.15 -22.09 -22.11
C LEU A 482 2.94 -22.11 -23.06
N GLY A 483 1.81 -22.69 -22.63
CA GLY A 483 0.53 -22.70 -23.34
C GLY A 483 0.49 -23.52 -24.64
N VAL A 484 1.37 -24.51 -24.79
CA VAL A 484 1.32 -25.49 -25.88
C VAL A 484 0.31 -26.59 -25.51
N ARG A 485 -0.81 -26.68 -26.23
CA ARG A 485 -1.81 -27.76 -26.07
C ARG A 485 -1.41 -28.97 -26.91
N GLY A 486 -1.41 -30.16 -26.31
CA GLY A 486 -1.17 -31.43 -27.01
C GLY A 486 -2.41 -31.92 -27.75
N ALA A 487 -2.23 -32.75 -28.77
CA ALA A 487 -3.34 -33.40 -29.48
C ALA A 487 -4.15 -34.35 -28.58
N GLU A 488 -3.57 -34.82 -27.47
CA GLU A 488 -4.23 -35.64 -26.43
C GLU A 488 -5.07 -34.80 -25.45
N ASP A 489 -4.90 -33.47 -25.37
CA ASP A 489 -5.64 -32.62 -24.42
C ASP A 489 -7.10 -32.34 -24.88
N ILE A 490 -7.51 -32.82 -26.06
CA ILE A 490 -8.89 -32.69 -26.58
C ILE A 490 -9.79 -33.84 -26.08
N GLU A 491 -9.22 -34.96 -25.63
CA GLU A 491 -10.02 -36.14 -25.19
C GLU A 491 -10.36 -36.12 -23.69
N ASP A 492 -9.69 -35.30 -22.88
CA ASP A 492 -9.89 -35.26 -21.43
C ASP A 492 -10.99 -34.27 -20.96
N GLU A 493 -11.56 -33.44 -21.85
CA GLU A 493 -12.68 -32.52 -21.50
C GLU A 493 -14.08 -33.15 -21.63
N ASP A 494 -14.20 -34.37 -22.18
CA ASP A 494 -15.49 -35.07 -22.38
C ASP A 494 -15.84 -36.13 -21.31
N TRP A 495 -15.08 -36.23 -20.20
CA TRP A 495 -15.28 -37.26 -19.16
C TRP A 495 -16.12 -36.83 -17.94
N MET A 496 -17.18 -36.05 -18.13
CA MET A 496 -18.25 -35.88 -17.13
C MET A 496 -19.62 -35.68 -17.82
N GLY A 497 -20.13 -36.73 -18.46
CA GLY A 497 -21.40 -36.65 -19.20
C GLY A 497 -22.07 -37.97 -19.54
N GLY A 498 -22.44 -38.75 -18.51
CA GLY A 498 -23.58 -39.69 -18.55
C GLY A 498 -23.30 -41.12 -18.99
N ASP A 499 -23.66 -42.09 -18.13
CA ASP A 499 -24.40 -43.26 -18.59
C ASP A 499 -25.29 -43.82 -17.47
N GLU A 500 -26.58 -44.00 -17.80
CA GLU A 500 -27.58 -44.80 -17.09
C GLU A 500 -27.63 -46.19 -17.74
N GLY A 501 -27.82 -47.24 -16.93
CA GLY A 501 -28.34 -48.55 -17.36
C GLY A 501 -27.27 -49.63 -17.51
N ASP A 502 -27.18 -50.60 -16.60
CA ASP A 502 -27.98 -51.83 -16.51
C ASP A 502 -27.21 -53.02 -17.11
N ASP A 503 -26.73 -53.94 -16.25
CA ASP A 503 -27.09 -55.36 -16.37
C ASP A 503 -26.58 -56.21 -15.18
N GLY A 504 -27.49 -57.00 -14.61
CA GLY A 504 -27.27 -58.40 -14.24
C GLY A 504 -26.62 -58.77 -12.89
N GLY A 505 -27.42 -59.35 -11.97
CA GLY A 505 -26.91 -60.38 -11.05
C GLY A 505 -27.62 -60.57 -9.69
N ASP A 506 -28.74 -61.28 -9.71
CA ASP A 506 -29.23 -62.27 -8.75
C ASP A 506 -29.60 -61.93 -7.27
N ASP A 507 -30.91 -62.07 -7.04
CA ASP A 507 -31.66 -62.58 -5.88
C ASP A 507 -30.87 -63.04 -4.62
N GLU A 508 -31.23 -62.47 -3.46
CA GLU A 508 -32.02 -63.19 -2.43
C GLU A 508 -32.27 -62.29 -1.19
N GLY A 509 -33.54 -62.19 -0.77
CA GLY A 509 -33.90 -62.15 0.65
C GLY A 509 -34.38 -60.82 1.26
N GLY A 510 -35.70 -60.72 1.48
CA GLY A 510 -36.22 -60.15 2.74
C GLY A 510 -37.10 -58.91 2.64
N ARG A 511 -38.42 -59.13 2.60
CA ARG A 511 -39.48 -58.12 2.84
C ARG A 511 -39.41 -57.54 4.27
N VAL A 512 -39.82 -56.27 4.47
CA VAL A 512 -40.96 -55.81 5.33
C VAL A 512 -40.89 -54.29 5.63
N ARG A 513 -41.78 -53.53 4.98
CA ARG A 513 -42.86 -52.64 5.51
C ARG A 513 -42.66 -51.72 6.77
N VAL A 514 -42.88 -50.40 6.51
CA VAL A 514 -43.62 -49.31 7.25
C VAL A 514 -43.04 -48.70 8.56
N VAL A 515 -42.89 -47.36 8.61
CA VAL A 515 -43.64 -46.36 9.44
C VAL A 515 -42.85 -45.03 9.59
N ARG A 516 -43.63 -43.94 9.58
CA ARG A 516 -43.39 -42.50 9.74
C ARG A 516 -42.46 -42.01 10.87
N ASP A 517 -41.95 -40.80 10.60
CA ASP A 517 -41.64 -39.65 11.48
C ASP A 517 -40.65 -39.85 12.63
N LEU A 518 -39.62 -38.98 12.68
CA LEU A 518 -39.20 -38.22 13.87
C LEU A 518 -38.13 -37.17 13.51
N ARG A 519 -38.32 -35.95 14.03
CA ARG A 519 -37.41 -34.79 13.95
C ARG A 519 -36.08 -35.05 14.67
N PRO A 520 -34.96 -34.39 14.31
CA PRO A 520 -33.75 -34.40 15.13
C PRO A 520 -33.74 -33.26 16.16
N GLY A 521 -33.30 -33.59 17.38
CA GLY A 521 -33.02 -32.66 18.49
C GLY A 521 -31.58 -32.09 18.46
N PRO A 522 -31.25 -31.12 19.33
CA PRO A 522 -30.12 -30.21 19.16
C PRO A 522 -28.86 -30.60 19.97
N GLY A 523 -27.68 -30.33 19.40
CA GLY A 523 -26.36 -30.52 20.01
C GLY A 523 -25.64 -29.20 20.33
N LEU A 524 -25.57 -28.94 21.64
CA LEU A 524 -24.77 -28.02 22.46
C LEU A 524 -23.47 -27.37 21.92
N HIS A 525 -23.38 -26.03 22.08
CA HIS A 525 -22.15 -25.22 22.17
C HIS A 525 -21.84 -24.86 23.65
N PRO A 526 -20.57 -24.63 24.05
CA PRO A 526 -20.21 -24.27 25.42
C PRO A 526 -20.37 -22.77 25.72
N ARG A 527 -20.81 -22.45 26.96
CA ARG A 527 -21.06 -21.11 27.50
C ARG A 527 -19.84 -20.55 28.25
N TYR A 528 -19.64 -19.23 28.16
CA TYR A 528 -19.10 -18.39 29.24
C TYR A 528 -20.05 -17.19 29.49
N PRO A 529 -20.15 -16.64 30.72
CA PRO A 529 -21.28 -15.81 31.15
C PRO A 529 -20.96 -14.32 31.39
N GLY A 530 -21.96 -13.45 31.16
CA GLY A 530 -22.16 -12.24 31.97
C GLY A 530 -22.36 -10.89 31.24
N MET A 531 -23.62 -10.50 30.97
CA MET A 531 -24.27 -9.21 31.32
C MET A 531 -25.62 -9.03 30.60
N PRO A 532 -26.58 -8.25 31.17
CA PRO A 532 -28.00 -8.28 30.79
C PRO A 532 -28.36 -7.37 29.60
N PRO A 533 -29.43 -7.66 28.84
CA PRO A 533 -29.82 -6.86 27.67
C PRO A 533 -30.64 -5.63 28.06
N GLY A 534 -30.13 -4.45 27.71
CA GLY A 534 -30.87 -3.19 27.63
C GLY A 534 -31.62 -3.09 26.30
N ARG A 535 -32.86 -2.61 26.37
CA ARG A 535 -33.76 -2.35 25.23
C ARG A 535 -33.17 -1.34 24.26
N TYR A 536 -33.33 -1.60 22.96
CA TYR A 536 -33.27 -0.57 21.91
C TYR A 536 -34.41 -0.83 20.92
N ASP A 537 -35.40 0.06 20.92
CA ASP A 537 -36.43 0.15 19.87
C ASP A 537 -35.85 0.88 18.65
N PRO A 538 -36.17 0.48 17.41
CA PRO A 538 -35.82 1.24 16.21
C PRO A 538 -36.88 2.33 15.92
N PRO A 539 -36.50 3.50 15.37
CA PRO A 539 -37.48 4.45 14.88
C PRO A 539 -38.01 4.01 13.52
N LEU A 540 -39.33 3.97 13.43
CA LEU A 540 -40.10 3.84 12.19
C LEU A 540 -40.19 5.20 11.48
N ARG A 541 -39.87 5.15 10.18
CA ARG A 541 -40.27 5.98 9.03
C ARG A 541 -39.23 6.91 8.43
#